data_AF-A0A4Q3VCQ9-F1
#
_entry.id   AF-A0A4Q3VCQ9-F1
#
_cell.length_a   1.000
_cell.length_b   1.000
_cell.length_c   1.000
_cell.angle_alpha   90.00
_cell.angle_beta   90.00
_cell.angle_gamma   90.00
#
_symmetry.space_group_name_H-M   'P 1'
#
loop_
_entity.id
_entity.type
_entity.pdbx_description
1 polymer ?
#
loop_
_entity_poly.entity_id
_entity_poly.type
_entity_poly.pdbx_seq_one_letter_code
_entity_poly.pdbx_strand_id
1 'polypeptide(L)'
;LGKEIVVASPKGGQTPIDPKSDLPENKTAATKRYYGDPDTQNVLSNTVKLTTVSEKNFDAIFYPGGHGPMWDLATDKDSAKLIESFYFAGKPVALVCHAPAALKYARRPDGRWLIEGKRVSAFTNTEEETAELTNVVPFLLEDMLKQRDANFIKGED
;
A
#
# COMPACT_ATOMS: atom_id res chain seq x y z
N LEU A 1 22.24 8.45 2.19
CA LEU A 1 21.34 9.14 3.15
C LEU A 1 20.82 8.08 4.12
N GLY A 2 21.36 8.05 5.34
CA GLY A 2 20.99 7.07 6.38
C GLY A 2 19.62 7.40 6.97
N LYS A 3 18.56 6.84 6.38
CA LYS A 3 17.20 6.91 6.90
C LYS A 3 16.91 5.66 7.70
N GLU A 4 16.28 5.82 8.85
CA GLU A 4 15.74 4.70 9.61
C GLU A 4 14.43 4.23 8.95
N ILE A 5 14.31 2.92 8.75
CA ILE A 5 13.14 2.30 8.13
C ILE A 5 12.59 1.29 9.12
N VAL A 6 11.34 1.49 9.53
CA VAL A 6 10.57 0.50 10.29
C VAL A 6 9.52 -0.07 9.34
N VAL A 7 9.46 -1.40 9.25
CA VAL A 7 8.44 -2.08 8.47
C VAL A 7 7.37 -2.62 9.40
N ALA A 8 6.12 -2.32 9.07
CA ALA A 8 4.95 -2.77 9.80
C ALA A 8 4.02 -3.58 8.90
N SER A 9 3.33 -4.55 9.48
CA SER A 9 2.25 -5.28 8.82
C SER A 9 1.03 -5.36 9.75
N PRO A 10 -0.19 -5.62 9.24
CA PRO A 10 -1.39 -5.65 10.08
C PRO A 10 -1.27 -6.53 11.33
N LYS A 11 -0.58 -7.67 11.21
CA LYS A 11 -0.39 -8.63 12.30
C LYS A 11 1.02 -8.59 12.93
N GLY A 12 1.98 -7.91 12.33
CA GLY A 12 3.40 -8.04 12.66
C GLY A 12 3.98 -9.39 12.22
N GLY A 13 5.28 -9.58 12.43
CA GLY A 13 6.01 -10.80 12.08
C GLY A 13 6.33 -10.91 10.58
N GLN A 14 6.40 -12.15 10.08
CA GLN A 14 6.79 -12.45 8.71
C GLN A 14 5.74 -11.98 7.71
N THR A 15 6.12 -11.08 6.80
CA THR A 15 5.27 -10.68 5.68
C THR A 15 5.37 -11.68 4.53
N PRO A 16 4.25 -12.06 3.90
CA PRO A 16 4.28 -12.87 2.68
C PRO A 16 4.83 -12.04 1.50
N ILE A 17 5.57 -12.70 0.61
CA ILE A 17 6.00 -12.15 -0.68
C ILE A 17 5.18 -12.85 -1.76
N ASP A 18 4.65 -12.08 -2.72
CA ASP A 18 3.97 -12.65 -3.87
C ASP A 18 4.95 -13.51 -4.69
N PRO A 19 4.70 -14.82 -4.86
CA PRO A 19 5.59 -15.69 -5.63
C PRO A 19 5.84 -15.21 -7.07
N LYS A 20 4.85 -14.57 -7.73
CA LYS A 20 5.02 -14.01 -9.08
C LYS A 20 6.08 -12.91 -9.09
N SER A 21 6.16 -12.12 -8.02
CA SER A 21 7.17 -11.07 -7.89
C SER A 21 8.60 -11.61 -7.72
N ASP A 22 8.74 -12.88 -7.32
CA ASP A 22 10.04 -13.54 -7.15
C ASP A 22 10.45 -14.43 -8.34
N LEU A 23 9.71 -14.39 -9.45
CA LEU A 23 10.12 -15.08 -10.67
C LEU A 23 11.42 -14.45 -11.24
N PRO A 24 12.32 -15.24 -11.85
CA PRO A 24 13.62 -14.75 -12.35
C PRO A 24 13.54 -13.49 -13.25
N GLU A 25 12.53 -13.41 -14.10
CA GLU A 25 12.25 -12.31 -15.02
C GLU A 25 11.86 -11.00 -14.31
N ASN A 26 11.33 -11.10 -13.09
CA ASN A 26 10.94 -9.95 -12.26
C ASN A 26 12.06 -9.53 -11.29
N LYS A 27 13.15 -10.30 -11.19
CA LYS A 27 14.28 -9.97 -10.31
C LYS A 27 15.20 -8.93 -10.93
N THR A 28 15.38 -7.83 -10.22
CA THR A 28 16.36 -6.79 -10.55
C THR A 28 17.65 -6.97 -9.76
N ALA A 29 18.67 -6.16 -10.04
CA ALA A 29 19.87 -6.07 -9.19
C ALA A 29 19.51 -5.71 -7.73
N ALA A 30 18.48 -4.88 -7.52
CA ALA A 30 17.99 -4.54 -6.19
C ALA A 30 17.36 -5.75 -5.49
N THR A 31 16.58 -6.56 -6.21
CA THR A 31 15.99 -7.81 -5.70
C THR A 31 17.08 -8.81 -5.30
N LYS A 32 18.13 -8.95 -6.12
CA LYS A 32 19.27 -9.83 -5.79
C LYS A 32 20.02 -9.36 -4.54
N ARG A 33 20.27 -8.05 -4.42
CA ARG A 33 20.87 -7.45 -3.20
C ARG A 33 19.99 -7.70 -1.98
N TYR A 34 18.68 -7.52 -2.12
CA TYR A 34 17.69 -7.75 -1.06
C TYR A 34 17.81 -9.17 -0.47
N TYR A 35 17.84 -10.21 -1.32
CA TYR A 35 17.97 -11.59 -0.84
C TYR A 35 19.34 -11.90 -0.22
N GLY A 36 20.38 -11.15 -0.59
CA GLY A 36 21.72 -11.29 -0.02
C GLY A 36 21.99 -10.43 1.21
N ASP A 37 21.00 -9.69 1.72
CA ASP A 37 21.12 -8.76 2.85
C ASP A 37 20.39 -9.30 4.09
N PRO A 38 21.10 -9.95 5.03
CA PRO A 38 20.49 -10.58 6.21
C PRO A 38 19.75 -9.59 7.11
N ASP A 39 20.22 -8.34 7.21
CA ASP A 39 19.57 -7.32 8.04
C ASP A 39 18.22 -6.95 7.46
N THR A 40 18.16 -6.73 6.15
CA THR A 40 16.90 -6.46 5.44
C THR A 40 15.94 -7.66 5.51
N GLN A 41 16.44 -8.89 5.36
CA GLN A 41 15.61 -10.10 5.55
C GLN A 41 15.03 -10.16 6.97
N ASN A 42 15.85 -9.90 7.99
CA ASN A 42 15.41 -9.93 9.39
C ASN A 42 14.32 -8.90 9.68
N VAL A 43 14.39 -7.70 9.10
CA VAL A 43 13.34 -6.67 9.23
C VAL A 43 12.00 -7.15 8.70
N LEU A 44 11.96 -7.81 7.53
CA LEU A 44 10.71 -8.31 6.94
C LEU A 44 10.19 -9.60 7.60
N SER A 45 11.07 -10.38 8.21
CA SER A 45 10.67 -11.52 9.04
C SER A 45 10.08 -11.10 10.39
N ASN A 46 10.38 -9.89 10.85
CA ASN A 46 10.01 -9.40 12.18
C ASN A 46 9.35 -8.02 12.14
N THR A 47 8.40 -7.81 11.22
CA THR A 47 7.70 -6.52 11.12
C THR A 47 6.96 -6.20 12.42
N VAL A 48 6.92 -4.92 12.79
CA VAL A 48 6.10 -4.49 13.93
C VAL A 48 4.61 -4.59 13.57
N LYS A 49 3.76 -4.74 14.58
CA LYS A 49 2.31 -4.72 14.34
C LYS A 49 1.88 -3.30 13.98
N LEU A 50 1.09 -3.14 12.92
CA LEU A 50 0.63 -1.83 12.44
C LEU A 50 0.01 -0.97 13.56
N THR A 51 -0.77 -1.59 14.45
CA THR A 51 -1.43 -0.89 15.56
C THR A 51 -0.48 -0.32 16.62
N THR A 52 0.82 -0.65 16.58
CA THR A 52 1.83 -0.05 17.47
C THR A 52 2.55 1.14 16.84
N VAL A 53 2.25 1.45 15.57
CA VAL A 53 2.84 2.57 14.83
C VAL A 53 2.03 3.84 15.10
N SER A 54 2.73 4.94 15.33
CA SER A 54 2.13 6.28 15.40
C SER A 54 2.89 7.23 14.49
N GLU A 55 2.15 8.11 13.85
CA GLU A 55 2.65 9.22 13.05
C GLU A 55 3.66 10.08 13.80
N LYS A 56 3.60 10.17 15.14
CA LYS A 56 4.53 10.98 15.94
C LYS A 56 5.98 10.55 15.82
N ASN A 57 6.21 9.27 15.53
CA ASN A 57 7.55 8.67 15.52
C ASN A 57 8.21 8.69 14.14
N PHE A 58 7.50 9.12 13.09
CA PHE A 58 7.97 9.03 11.71
C PHE A 58 7.74 10.31 10.93
N ASP A 59 8.60 10.57 9.94
CA ASP A 59 8.46 11.73 9.07
C ASP A 59 7.47 11.50 7.93
N ALA A 60 7.25 10.25 7.52
CA ALA A 60 6.40 9.85 6.39
C ALA A 60 5.94 8.41 6.52
N ILE A 61 4.94 8.02 5.73
CA ILE A 61 4.49 6.63 5.59
C ILE A 61 4.42 6.21 4.13
N PHE A 62 4.85 4.98 3.84
CA PHE A 62 4.87 4.39 2.51
C PHE A 62 4.22 3.00 2.54
N TYR A 63 3.24 2.79 1.66
CA TYR A 63 2.57 1.51 1.48
C TYR A 63 2.98 0.89 0.13
N PRO A 64 3.78 -0.20 0.13
CA PRO A 64 4.12 -0.93 -1.09
C PRO A 64 2.90 -1.70 -1.63
N GLY A 65 2.94 -2.00 -2.93
CA GLY A 65 1.88 -2.70 -3.64
C GLY A 65 1.91 -4.23 -3.51
N GLY A 66 1.45 -4.90 -4.57
CA GLY A 66 1.11 -6.33 -4.58
C GLY A 66 -0.38 -6.51 -4.29
N HIS A 67 -0.96 -7.64 -4.70
CA HIS A 67 -2.41 -7.87 -4.58
C HIS A 67 -2.91 -7.98 -3.13
N GLY A 68 -2.06 -8.40 -2.19
CA GLY A 68 -2.39 -8.59 -0.76
C GLY A 68 -3.22 -7.46 -0.10
N PRO A 69 -2.80 -6.18 -0.21
CA PRO A 69 -3.55 -5.01 0.27
C PRO A 69 -5.06 -4.98 -0.04
N MET A 70 -5.51 -5.63 -1.13
CA MET A 70 -6.92 -5.69 -1.49
C MET A 70 -7.77 -6.49 -0.48
N TRP A 71 -7.15 -7.40 0.28
CA TRP A 71 -7.83 -8.25 1.27
C TRP A 71 -7.71 -7.72 2.70
N ASP A 72 -6.49 -7.43 3.15
CA ASP A 72 -6.26 -7.03 4.54
C ASP A 72 -6.39 -5.51 4.72
N LEU A 73 -5.54 -4.73 4.07
CA LEU A 73 -5.45 -3.28 4.27
C LEU A 73 -6.71 -2.55 3.79
N ALA A 74 -7.40 -3.06 2.76
CA ALA A 74 -8.67 -2.49 2.29
C ALA A 74 -9.80 -2.55 3.33
N THR A 75 -9.69 -3.42 4.33
CA THR A 75 -10.70 -3.58 5.39
C THR A 75 -10.18 -3.25 6.79
N ASP A 76 -8.88 -2.97 6.92
CA ASP A 76 -8.23 -2.59 8.16
C ASP A 76 -8.50 -1.12 8.52
N LYS A 77 -9.37 -0.92 9.53
CA LYS A 77 -9.71 0.42 10.03
C LYS A 77 -8.55 1.11 10.75
N ASP A 78 -7.61 0.36 11.32
CA ASP A 78 -6.45 0.93 11.98
C ASP A 78 -5.44 1.41 10.93
N SER A 79 -5.29 0.70 9.81
CA SER A 79 -4.56 1.18 8.63
C SER A 79 -5.14 2.48 8.09
N ALA A 80 -6.47 2.56 7.90
CA ALA A 80 -7.13 3.78 7.45
C ALA A 80 -6.88 4.97 8.40
N LYS A 81 -7.01 4.76 9.71
CA LYS A 81 -6.72 5.80 10.73
C LYS A 81 -5.26 6.22 10.75
N LEU A 82 -4.33 5.29 10.50
CA LEU A 82 -2.91 5.61 10.42
C LEU A 82 -2.63 6.52 9.22
N ILE A 83 -3.22 6.22 8.06
CA ILE A 83 -3.13 7.09 6.88
C ILE A 83 -3.70 8.48 7.17
N GLU A 84 -4.88 8.54 7.81
CA GLU A 84 -5.50 9.79 8.23
C GLU A 84 -4.58 10.59 9.16
N SER A 85 -3.96 9.96 10.16
CA SER A 85 -3.12 10.65 11.14
C SER A 85 -1.87 11.27 10.51
N PHE A 86 -1.18 10.55 9.62
CA PHE A 86 -0.06 11.11 8.86
C PHE A 86 -0.52 12.26 7.96
N TYR A 87 -1.62 12.08 7.24
CA TYR A 87 -2.15 13.10 6.34
C TYR A 87 -2.52 14.41 7.08
N PHE A 88 -3.24 14.31 8.20
CA PHE A 88 -3.64 15.49 8.99
C PHE A 88 -2.49 16.11 9.79
N ALA A 89 -1.42 15.35 10.07
CA ALA A 89 -0.17 15.89 10.59
C ALA A 89 0.67 16.63 9.52
N GLY A 90 0.20 16.70 8.27
CA GLY A 90 0.93 17.34 7.16
C GLY A 90 2.14 16.53 6.69
N LYS A 91 2.17 15.22 6.99
CA LYS A 91 3.28 14.33 6.66
C LYS A 91 3.05 13.63 5.33
N PRO A 92 4.10 13.34 4.53
CA PRO A 92 3.96 12.61 3.29
C PRO A 92 3.35 11.22 3.49
N VAL A 93 2.37 10.90 2.65
CA VAL A 93 1.72 9.60 2.55
C VAL A 93 1.84 9.14 1.10
N ALA A 94 2.44 7.98 0.88
CA ALA A 94 2.62 7.40 -0.46
C ALA A 94 2.11 5.96 -0.51
N LEU A 95 1.34 5.64 -1.54
CA LEU A 95 0.77 4.31 -1.77
C LEU A 95 1.00 3.95 -3.24
N VAL A 96 1.44 2.72 -3.53
CA VAL A 96 1.84 2.31 -4.88
C VAL A 96 1.07 1.08 -5.35
N CYS A 97 0.75 1.02 -6.65
CA CYS A 97 0.11 -0.12 -7.30
C CYS A 97 -1.25 -0.44 -6.66
N HIS A 98 -1.43 -1.57 -5.95
CA HIS A 98 -2.67 -1.91 -5.27
C HIS A 98 -2.82 -1.33 -3.85
N ALA A 99 -1.76 -0.79 -3.27
CA ALA A 99 -1.79 -0.26 -1.92
C ALA A 99 -2.83 0.86 -1.67
N PRO A 100 -3.20 1.70 -2.68
CA PRO A 100 -4.35 2.61 -2.57
C PRO A 100 -5.67 1.95 -2.13
N ALA A 101 -5.80 0.63 -2.17
CA ALA A 101 -6.90 -0.10 -1.55
C ALA A 101 -7.09 0.25 -0.06
N ALA A 102 -6.01 0.55 0.67
CA ALA A 102 -6.04 0.97 2.08
C ALA A 102 -6.83 2.27 2.32
N LEU A 103 -7.06 3.07 1.27
CA LEU A 103 -7.84 4.31 1.35
C LEU A 103 -9.35 4.07 1.33
N LYS A 104 -9.82 2.84 1.12
CA LYS A 104 -11.24 2.48 0.96
C LYS A 104 -12.15 3.01 2.08
N TYR A 105 -11.61 3.10 3.30
CA TYR A 105 -12.30 3.62 4.48
C TYR A 105 -11.67 4.87 5.10
N ALA A 106 -10.66 5.46 4.45
CA ALA A 106 -10.01 6.67 4.95
C ALA A 106 -10.93 7.89 4.78
N ARG A 107 -11.17 8.62 5.87
CA ARG A 107 -12.11 9.75 5.94
C ARG A 107 -11.48 11.00 6.54
N ARG A 108 -12.11 12.12 6.22
CA ARG A 108 -11.87 13.42 6.81
C ARG A 108 -12.71 13.61 8.08
N PRO A 109 -12.36 14.56 8.97
CA PRO A 109 -13.18 14.89 10.14
C PRO A 109 -14.62 15.30 9.82
N ASP A 110 -14.86 15.84 8.63
CA ASP A 110 -16.19 16.22 8.13
C ASP A 110 -16.97 15.02 7.53
N GLY A 111 -16.44 13.81 7.64
CA GLY A 111 -17.06 12.58 7.17
C GLY A 111 -16.84 12.27 5.69
N ARG A 112 -16.29 13.20 4.91
CA ARG A 112 -15.98 12.99 3.49
C ARG A 112 -14.80 12.05 3.27
N TRP A 113 -14.66 11.51 2.07
CA TRP A 113 -13.55 10.63 1.74
C TRP A 113 -12.23 11.40 1.74
N LEU A 114 -11.16 10.78 2.24
CA LEU A 114 -9.85 11.42 2.28
C LEU A 114 -9.34 11.81 0.89
N ILE A 115 -9.72 11.04 -0.13
CA ILE A 115 -9.30 11.19 -1.53
C ILE A 115 -10.26 11.96 -2.42
N GLU A 116 -11.37 12.48 -1.89
CA GLU A 116 -12.31 13.28 -2.65
C GLU A 116 -11.62 14.48 -3.32
N GLY A 117 -11.79 14.61 -4.63
CA GLY A 117 -11.21 15.65 -5.48
C GLY A 117 -9.69 15.57 -5.67
N LYS A 118 -9.01 14.57 -5.09
CA LYS A 118 -7.55 14.41 -5.22
C LYS A 118 -7.19 13.72 -6.52
N ARG A 119 -6.08 14.17 -7.13
CA ARG A 119 -5.45 13.45 -8.24
C ARG A 119 -4.74 12.22 -7.69
N VAL A 120 -5.14 11.04 -8.16
CA VAL A 120 -4.57 9.76 -7.73
C VAL A 120 -4.29 8.87 -8.93
N SER A 121 -3.35 7.95 -8.80
CA SER A 121 -3.14 6.85 -9.74
C SER A 121 -2.92 5.57 -8.93
N ALA A 122 -3.24 4.44 -9.53
CA ALA A 122 -3.11 3.11 -8.93
C ALA A 122 -3.10 2.08 -10.05
N PHE A 123 -2.99 0.80 -9.69
CA PHE A 123 -3.18 -0.29 -10.66
C PHE A 123 -4.57 -0.16 -11.33
N THR A 124 -4.57 -0.17 -12.64
CA THR A 124 -5.75 0.11 -13.48
C THR A 124 -6.60 -1.13 -13.70
N ASN A 125 -7.85 -0.93 -14.11
CA ASN A 125 -8.72 -2.05 -14.47
C ASN A 125 -8.16 -2.85 -15.67
N THR A 126 -7.55 -2.17 -16.65
CA THR A 126 -6.96 -2.82 -17.84
C THR A 126 -5.73 -3.67 -17.47
N GLU A 127 -4.89 -3.20 -16.54
CA GLU A 127 -3.78 -3.99 -16.00
C GLU A 127 -4.28 -5.20 -15.19
N GLU A 128 -5.39 -5.07 -14.45
CA GLU A 128 -6.02 -6.18 -13.71
C GLU A 128 -6.61 -7.24 -14.64
N GLU A 129 -7.21 -6.81 -15.75
CA GLU A 129 -7.67 -7.71 -16.82
C GLU A 129 -6.50 -8.46 -17.46
N THR A 130 -5.41 -7.75 -17.76
CA THR A 130 -4.19 -8.36 -18.31
C THR A 130 -3.53 -9.35 -17.34
N ALA A 131 -3.65 -9.08 -16.03
CA ALA A 131 -3.21 -10.00 -14.99
C ALA A 131 -4.12 -11.23 -14.82
N GLU A 132 -5.29 -11.25 -15.47
CA GLU A 132 -6.34 -12.29 -15.39
C GLU A 132 -6.91 -12.45 -13.98
N LEU A 133 -6.92 -11.37 -13.18
CA LEU A 133 -7.30 -11.40 -11.77
C LEU A 133 -8.56 -10.60 -11.44
N THR A 134 -9.21 -9.99 -12.44
CA THR A 134 -10.47 -9.23 -12.32
C THR A 134 -11.54 -9.95 -11.50
N ASN A 135 -11.69 -11.27 -11.68
CA ASN A 135 -12.69 -12.08 -10.98
C ASN A 135 -12.19 -12.73 -9.67
N VAL A 136 -10.92 -12.48 -9.32
CA VAL A 136 -10.28 -12.98 -8.09
C VAL A 136 -10.23 -11.89 -7.02
N VAL A 137 -9.90 -10.66 -7.42
CA VAL A 137 -9.86 -9.51 -6.50
C VAL A 137 -11.25 -9.22 -5.92
N PRO A 138 -11.34 -8.77 -4.66
CA PRO A 138 -12.62 -8.55 -3.99
C PRO A 138 -13.40 -7.33 -4.54
N PHE A 139 -12.73 -6.47 -5.30
CA PHE A 139 -13.29 -5.31 -6.00
C PHE A 139 -12.23 -4.78 -6.98
N LEU A 140 -12.64 -3.96 -7.95
CA LEU A 140 -11.71 -3.26 -8.84
C LEU A 140 -11.21 -1.97 -8.19
N LEU A 141 -9.89 -1.79 -8.15
CA LEU A 141 -9.25 -0.71 -7.41
C LEU A 141 -9.56 0.67 -8.01
N GLU A 142 -9.42 0.81 -9.32
CA GLU A 142 -9.72 2.05 -10.04
C GLU A 142 -11.17 2.47 -9.83
N ASP A 143 -12.12 1.53 -9.91
CA ASP A 143 -13.53 1.80 -9.65
C ASP A 143 -13.79 2.25 -8.22
N MET A 144 -13.16 1.58 -7.25
CA MET A 144 -13.27 1.96 -5.84
C MET A 144 -12.77 3.39 -5.61
N LEU A 145 -11.64 3.78 -6.19
CA LEU A 145 -11.10 5.14 -6.08
C LEU A 145 -12.03 6.18 -6.72
N LYS A 146 -12.60 5.89 -7.90
CA LYS A 146 -13.59 6.76 -8.56
C LYS A 146 -14.88 6.90 -7.74
N GLN A 147 -15.38 5.81 -7.13
CA GLN A 147 -16.53 5.83 -6.21
C GLN A 147 -16.28 6.59 -4.90
N ARG A 148 -15.05 7.05 -4.67
CA ARG A 148 -14.64 7.91 -3.56
C ARG A 148 -14.33 9.33 -4.03
N ASP A 149 -14.84 9.68 -5.22
CA ASP A 149 -14.71 10.98 -5.87
C ASP A 149 -13.26 11.41 -6.12
N ALA A 150 -12.36 10.44 -6.27
CA ALA A 150 -10.99 10.73 -6.64
C ALA A 150 -10.88 11.06 -8.14
N ASN A 151 -10.06 12.05 -8.47
CA ASN A 151 -9.67 12.37 -9.84
C ASN A 151 -8.62 11.36 -10.31
N PHE A 152 -9.06 10.16 -10.69
CA PHE A 152 -8.17 9.09 -11.13
C PHE A 152 -7.48 9.42 -12.46
N ILE A 153 -6.15 9.27 -12.49
CA ILE A 153 -5.29 9.53 -13.64
C ILE A 153 -4.56 8.23 -13.99
N LYS A 154 -4.65 7.81 -15.25
CA LYS A 154 -3.86 6.71 -15.82
C LYS A 154 -3.20 7.14 -17.13
N GLY A 155 -2.16 6.40 -17.51
CA GLY A 155 -1.55 6.50 -18.84
C GLY A 155 -2.45 5.91 -19.92
N GLU A 156 -1.95 5.91 -21.15
CA GLU A 156 -2.55 5.14 -22.23
C GLU A 156 -2.38 3.64 -21.95
N ASP A 157 -3.38 2.86 -22.37
CA ASP A 157 -3.38 1.39 -22.26
C ASP A 157 -2.57 0.76 -23.40
#